data_AF-A0A538HD55-F1
#
_entry.id   AF-A0A538HD55-F1
#
_cell.length_a   1.000
_cell.length_b   1.000
_cell.length_c   1.000
_cell.angle_alpha   90.00
_cell.angle_beta   90.00
_cell.angle_gamma   90.00
#
_symmetry.space_group_name_H-M   'P 1'
#
loop_
_entity.id
_entity.type
_entity.pdbx_description
1 polymer ?
#
loop_
_entity_poly.entity_id
_entity_poly.type
_entity_poly.pdbx_seq_one_letter_code
_entity_poly.pdbx_strand_id
1 'polypeptide(L)'
;MRRIRSMVIVALVAMLAALLGIGPAHADTAGDEWTFVDLLNQARVQAGLAPLGVVSSVRDVARGWSGQMAGSNTLAHNPNLQAQLQAIAPDWQRIGENVGDGPDARTIHQAFMNSAGHRANILGDYNYVGIGVVQSGGTTWVTEDFLKASEQPTVTRVPVTRLGAGATVSTSVAVSQRYPSGQSDAVVVARNDLFPDALAGGVLAAVNHGPVLLTSPSAASPGVVQEAARVLKPGAAVYLLGGPNALAPAVEAAFAGAGLRTQRLFGADRYSTAVVVAGVVNPTPSQVFLVSGVNFPDAMVAAPAAFLGRAPIVLTGPTSLAAPTAAYLATVSGARKTVIGGTAVVSDAVAGAAGVTERVAGGDRYETAVKVAQRWFNGPSQLSVATGLGFQDALSGSPLSAQTGTPLLLSSAVPTPATFNYAHAQVLVSGIVYGTSGALPQSTASGLFG
;
A
#
# COMPACT_ATOMS: atom_id res chain seq x y z
N MET A 1 61.14 19.49 -43.63
CA MET A 1 60.48 18.21 -43.27
C MET A 1 58.96 18.44 -43.22
N ARG A 2 58.21 17.43 -43.69
CA ARG A 2 56.75 17.30 -43.93
C ARG A 2 55.86 18.18 -43.01
N ARG A 3 55.00 19.07 -43.52
CA ARG A 3 53.70 18.88 -44.22
C ARG A 3 52.67 18.07 -43.40
N ILE A 4 51.44 18.60 -43.27
CA ILE A 4 50.10 17.99 -43.50
C ILE A 4 49.07 18.68 -42.57
N ARG A 5 48.22 19.61 -43.08
CA ARG A 5 46.83 19.44 -43.60
C ARG A 5 45.78 19.39 -42.46
N SER A 6 44.60 20.00 -42.45
CA SER A 6 43.75 20.68 -43.45
C SER A 6 42.63 21.47 -42.74
N MET A 7 42.03 22.43 -43.46
CA MET A 7 40.74 23.10 -43.20
C MET A 7 39.50 22.19 -43.36
N VAL A 8 38.32 22.75 -43.02
CA VAL A 8 36.91 22.54 -43.49
C VAL A 8 35.98 22.09 -42.34
N ILE A 9 35.10 22.92 -41.73
CA ILE A 9 33.86 23.66 -42.12
C ILE A 9 32.56 22.92 -41.72
N VAL A 10 31.74 23.60 -40.88
CA VAL A 10 30.26 23.59 -40.72
C VAL A 10 29.63 22.30 -40.14
N ALA A 11 28.83 22.33 -39.06
CA ALA A 11 27.54 23.03 -38.99
C ALA A 11 27.12 23.49 -37.58
N LEU A 12 26.59 24.72 -37.55
CA LEU A 12 25.62 25.19 -36.57
C LEU A 12 24.35 24.34 -36.68
N VAL A 13 23.92 23.73 -35.59
CA VAL A 13 22.49 23.55 -35.30
C VAL A 13 22.26 24.07 -33.89
N ALA A 14 21.72 25.29 -33.84
CA ALA A 14 21.09 25.81 -32.65
C ALA A 14 19.84 24.97 -32.37
N MET A 15 19.80 24.30 -31.21
CA MET A 15 18.53 23.92 -30.62
C MET A 15 18.52 24.40 -29.18
N LEU A 16 17.90 25.57 -29.00
CA LEU A 16 17.49 26.15 -27.74
C LEU A 16 16.44 25.20 -27.13
N ALA A 17 16.88 24.21 -26.37
CA ALA A 17 16.02 23.57 -25.39
C ALA A 17 16.02 24.46 -24.16
N ALA A 18 14.94 25.24 -24.02
CA ALA A 18 14.60 25.88 -22.76
C ALA A 18 14.69 24.81 -21.66
N LEU A 19 15.64 24.98 -20.74
CA LEU A 19 15.70 24.22 -19.51
C LEU A 19 14.42 24.54 -18.73
N LEU A 20 13.39 23.72 -18.96
CA LEU A 20 12.36 23.48 -17.97
C LEU A 20 13.10 23.01 -16.72
N GLY A 21 12.99 23.80 -15.65
CA GLY A 21 13.51 23.45 -14.34
C GLY A 21 12.88 22.16 -13.87
N ILE A 22 13.54 21.04 -14.15
CA ILE A 22 13.39 19.82 -13.39
C ILE A 22 14.00 20.18 -12.02
N GLY A 23 13.15 20.56 -11.07
CA GLY A 23 13.56 20.58 -9.68
C GLY A 23 14.12 19.20 -9.32
N PRO A 24 15.19 19.10 -8.52
CA PRO A 24 15.78 17.81 -8.19
C PRO A 24 14.69 16.92 -7.59
N ALA A 25 14.65 15.66 -8.04
CA ALA A 25 13.87 14.63 -7.38
C ALA A 25 14.33 14.59 -5.91
N HIS A 26 13.47 15.01 -4.99
CA HIS A 26 13.72 14.86 -3.56
C HIS A 26 13.78 13.37 -3.27
N ALA A 27 14.94 12.86 -2.84
CA ALA A 27 14.98 11.52 -2.27
C ALA A 27 14.30 11.58 -0.89
N ASP A 28 13.38 10.66 -0.62
CA ASP A 28 12.62 10.71 0.63
C ASP A 28 13.48 10.11 1.75
N THR A 29 13.61 10.89 2.82
CA THR A 29 14.39 10.56 4.00
C THR A 29 14.15 9.15 4.53
N ALA A 30 12.91 8.67 4.56
CA ALA A 30 12.63 7.32 5.07
C ALA A 30 12.84 6.21 4.04
N GLY A 31 12.73 6.52 2.74
CA GLY A 31 13.15 5.60 1.67
C GLY A 31 14.66 5.38 1.67
N ASP A 32 15.41 6.44 1.98
CA ASP A 32 16.85 6.39 2.13
C ASP A 32 17.27 5.54 3.34
N GLU A 33 16.58 5.64 4.49
CA GLU A 33 16.86 4.80 5.67
C GLU A 33 16.76 3.30 5.37
N TRP A 34 15.71 2.85 4.68
CA TRP A 34 15.62 1.43 4.30
C TRP A 34 16.60 1.05 3.21
N THR A 35 16.95 1.98 2.33
CA THR A 35 18.04 1.75 1.38
C THR A 35 19.34 1.48 2.13
N PHE A 36 19.65 2.25 3.19
CA PHE A 36 20.80 1.97 4.05
C PHE A 36 20.68 0.63 4.78
N VAL A 37 19.51 0.30 5.38
CA VAL A 37 19.29 -0.98 6.07
C VAL A 37 19.54 -2.16 5.13
N ASP A 38 18.99 -2.11 3.91
CA ASP A 38 19.12 -3.17 2.92
C ASP A 38 20.58 -3.34 2.47
N LEU A 39 21.26 -2.23 2.15
CA LEU A 39 22.67 -2.26 1.74
C LEU A 39 23.58 -2.77 2.86
N LEU A 40 23.36 -2.31 4.10
CA LEU A 40 24.07 -2.75 5.29
C LEU A 40 23.89 -4.24 5.51
N ASN A 41 22.65 -4.73 5.51
CA ASN A 41 22.38 -6.14 5.72
C ASN A 41 22.85 -7.01 4.54
N GLN A 42 22.83 -6.49 3.31
CA GLN A 42 23.44 -7.15 2.16
C GLN A 42 24.95 -7.32 2.35
N ALA A 43 25.66 -6.29 2.79
CA ALA A 43 27.09 -6.36 3.09
C ALA A 43 27.41 -7.39 4.19
N ARG A 44 26.59 -7.44 5.24
CA ARG A 44 26.72 -8.43 6.33
C ARG A 44 26.51 -9.87 5.83
N VAL A 45 25.46 -10.10 5.04
CA VAL A 45 25.20 -11.43 4.45
C VAL A 45 26.32 -11.86 3.52
N GLN A 46 26.86 -10.96 2.70
CA GLN A 46 28.03 -11.24 1.85
C GLN A 46 29.28 -11.61 2.65
N ALA A 47 29.41 -11.08 3.88
CA ALA A 47 30.47 -11.42 4.82
C ALA A 47 30.17 -12.66 5.68
N GLY A 48 29.05 -13.37 5.45
CA GLY A 48 28.66 -14.55 6.21
C GLY A 48 28.06 -14.26 7.59
N LEU A 49 27.64 -13.02 7.85
CA LEU A 49 27.05 -12.59 9.11
C LEU A 49 25.53 -12.55 9.04
N ALA A 50 24.88 -12.69 10.19
CA ALA A 50 23.44 -12.48 10.31
C ALA A 50 23.08 -10.99 10.06
N PRO A 51 21.93 -10.73 9.40
CA PRO A 51 21.42 -9.36 9.28
C PRO A 51 21.08 -8.79 10.66
N LEU A 52 21.24 -7.47 10.82
CA LEU A 52 20.83 -6.73 12.02
C LEU A 52 19.31 -6.52 12.01
N GLY A 53 18.69 -6.68 13.17
CA GLY A 53 17.31 -6.26 13.38
C GLY A 53 17.21 -4.74 13.51
N VAL A 54 16.27 -4.11 12.82
CA VAL A 54 16.01 -2.67 13.00
C VAL A 54 15.24 -2.44 14.29
N VAL A 55 15.66 -1.46 15.09
CA VAL A 55 14.97 -1.03 16.32
C VAL A 55 14.50 0.41 16.13
N SER A 56 13.18 0.62 16.10
CA SER A 56 12.54 1.91 15.82
C SER A 56 12.93 3.01 16.81
N SER A 57 13.01 2.72 18.11
CA SER A 57 13.48 3.69 19.11
C SER A 57 14.94 4.11 18.93
N VAL A 58 15.81 3.20 18.48
CA VAL A 58 17.21 3.51 18.12
C VAL A 58 17.25 4.31 16.82
N ARG A 59 16.39 3.99 15.85
CA ARG A 59 16.23 4.75 14.61
C ARG A 59 15.80 6.20 14.89
N ASP A 60 14.91 6.41 15.86
CA ASP A 60 14.44 7.74 16.22
C ASP A 60 15.56 8.58 16.87
N VAL A 61 16.46 7.95 17.65
CA VAL A 61 17.70 8.58 18.15
C VAL A 61 18.60 8.97 16.98
N ALA A 62 18.91 8.02 16.08
CA ALA A 62 19.74 8.24 14.91
C ALA A 62 19.17 9.36 14.01
N ARG A 63 17.85 9.40 13.79
CA ARG A 63 17.18 10.41 12.96
C ARG A 63 17.22 11.78 13.61
N GLY A 64 17.00 11.82 14.93
CA GLY A 64 17.18 13.04 15.72
C GLY A 64 18.58 13.62 15.53
N TRP A 65 19.60 12.76 15.56
CA TRP A 65 20.99 13.18 15.37
C TRP A 65 21.32 13.62 13.94
N SER A 66 20.86 12.88 12.93
CA SER A 66 20.96 13.31 11.52
C SER A 66 20.30 14.67 11.29
N GLY A 67 19.18 14.96 11.97
CA GLY A 67 18.55 16.27 11.97
C GLY A 67 19.40 17.38 12.61
N GLN A 68 20.12 17.08 13.71
CA GLN A 68 21.07 18.01 14.32
C GLN A 68 22.21 18.32 13.35
N MET A 69 22.87 17.29 12.79
CA MET A 69 23.96 17.46 11.82
C MET A 69 23.53 18.26 10.60
N ALA A 70 22.34 17.97 10.05
CA ALA A 70 21.76 18.69 8.94
C ALA A 70 21.45 20.16 9.27
N GLY A 71 20.95 20.44 10.48
CA GLY A 71 20.64 21.79 10.95
C GLY A 71 21.87 22.64 11.25
N SER A 72 22.94 22.03 11.77
CA SER A 72 24.21 22.70 12.04
C SER A 72 25.20 22.63 10.87
N ASN A 73 24.86 21.91 9.79
CA ASN A 73 25.73 21.63 8.65
C ASN A 73 27.13 21.15 9.08
N THR A 74 27.19 20.25 10.05
CA THR A 74 28.44 19.78 10.67
C THR A 74 28.35 18.28 10.91
N LEU A 75 29.29 17.52 10.35
CA LEU A 75 29.41 16.08 10.59
C LEU A 75 30.05 15.85 11.96
N ALA A 76 29.32 15.20 12.87
CA ALA A 76 29.77 14.93 14.22
C ALA A 76 29.11 13.67 14.79
N HIS A 77 29.81 12.97 15.68
CA HIS A 77 29.24 11.85 16.44
C HIS A 77 28.29 12.34 17.54
N ASN A 78 27.27 11.55 17.87
CA ASN A 78 26.30 11.89 18.90
C ASN A 78 26.92 11.79 20.32
N PRO A 79 27.13 12.92 21.02
CA PRO A 79 27.78 12.91 22.33
C PRO A 79 26.92 12.25 23.42
N ASN A 80 25.62 12.08 23.17
CA ASN A 80 24.66 11.52 24.13
C ASN A 80 24.22 10.09 23.79
N LEU A 81 24.78 9.48 22.74
CA LEU A 81 24.34 8.18 22.24
C LEU A 81 24.29 7.12 23.34
N GLN A 82 25.34 7.03 24.15
CA GLN A 82 25.41 6.05 25.24
C GLN A 82 24.25 6.20 26.23
N ALA A 83 23.92 7.42 26.65
CA ALA A 83 22.84 7.67 27.59
C ALA A 83 21.47 7.37 26.95
N GLN A 84 21.29 7.71 25.67
CA GLN A 84 20.06 7.45 24.93
C GLN A 84 19.83 5.95 24.71
N LEU A 85 20.87 5.19 24.33
CA LEU A 85 20.78 3.74 24.15
C LEU A 85 20.67 2.99 25.49
N GLN A 86 21.29 3.48 26.57
CA GLN A 86 21.09 2.94 27.92
C GLN A 86 19.63 3.04 28.37
N ALA A 87 18.91 4.09 27.99
CA ALA A 87 17.49 4.24 28.29
C ALA A 87 16.60 3.30 27.47
N ILE A 88 17.02 2.95 26.25
CA ILE A 88 16.28 2.06 25.34
C ILE A 88 16.54 0.58 25.65
N ALA A 89 17.79 0.23 25.94
CA ALA A 89 18.25 -1.14 26.11
C ALA A 89 19.20 -1.22 27.32
N PRO A 90 18.69 -1.25 28.57
CA PRO A 90 19.55 -1.18 29.75
C PRO A 90 20.61 -2.30 29.86
N ASP A 91 20.40 -3.40 29.15
CA ASP A 91 21.26 -4.59 29.06
C ASP A 91 22.24 -4.57 27.88
N TRP A 92 22.44 -3.43 27.22
CA TRP A 92 23.34 -3.34 26.07
C TRP A 92 24.78 -3.73 26.46
N GLN A 93 25.42 -4.49 25.58
CA GLN A 93 26.77 -5.02 25.72
C GLN A 93 27.78 -4.26 24.85
N ARG A 94 27.33 -3.77 23.70
CA ARG A 94 28.15 -3.00 22.76
C ARG A 94 27.27 -2.01 22.00
N ILE A 95 27.81 -0.82 21.76
CA ILE A 95 27.22 0.17 20.85
C ILE A 95 28.28 0.64 19.85
N GLY A 96 27.83 1.14 18.70
CA GLY A 96 28.68 1.77 17.69
C GLY A 96 27.89 2.79 16.89
N GLU A 97 28.57 3.70 16.22
CA GLU A 97 27.93 4.72 15.39
C GLU A 97 28.73 4.92 14.11
N ASN A 98 28.04 4.99 12.97
CA ASN A 98 28.56 5.63 11.78
C ASN A 98 27.76 6.90 11.51
N VAL A 99 28.44 7.98 11.14
CA VAL A 99 27.79 9.20 10.64
C VAL A 99 28.35 9.53 9.27
N GLY A 100 27.53 10.07 8.39
CA GLY A 100 27.96 10.45 7.05
C GLY A 100 27.03 11.46 6.41
N ASP A 101 27.56 12.13 5.39
CA ASP A 101 26.81 12.99 4.51
C ASP A 101 27.21 12.76 3.04
N GLY A 102 26.33 13.08 2.11
CA GLY A 102 26.58 12.88 0.69
C GLY A 102 25.35 13.05 -0.19
N PRO A 103 25.44 12.75 -1.49
CA PRO A 103 24.36 13.01 -2.44
C PRO A 103 23.19 12.03 -2.32
N ASP A 104 23.44 10.78 -1.89
CA ASP A 104 22.42 9.73 -1.78
C ASP A 104 22.90 8.56 -0.91
N ALA A 105 21.94 7.72 -0.49
CA ALA A 105 22.19 6.58 0.40
C ALA A 105 23.20 5.55 -0.16
N ARG A 106 23.18 5.27 -1.47
CA ARG A 106 24.08 4.27 -2.08
C ARG A 106 25.51 4.76 -2.09
N THR A 107 25.70 6.02 -2.47
CA THR A 107 27.01 6.69 -2.50
C THR A 107 27.62 6.72 -1.09
N ILE A 108 26.85 7.12 -0.08
CA ILE A 108 27.32 7.17 1.31
C ILE A 108 27.63 5.77 1.83
N HIS A 109 26.75 4.79 1.61
CA HIS A 109 27.00 3.41 2.04
C HIS A 109 28.26 2.82 1.39
N GLN A 110 28.50 3.10 0.09
CA GLN A 110 29.74 2.68 -0.57
C GLN A 110 30.97 3.34 0.07
N ALA A 111 30.88 4.62 0.45
CA ALA A 111 31.94 5.31 1.19
C ALA A 111 32.17 4.69 2.59
N PHE A 112 31.11 4.28 3.30
CA PHE A 112 31.24 3.54 4.55
C PHE A 112 31.95 2.21 4.37
N MET A 113 31.60 1.42 3.35
CA MET A 113 32.26 0.14 3.07
C MET A 113 33.72 0.30 2.64
N ASN A 114 34.07 1.42 2.00
CA ASN A 114 35.46 1.74 1.64
C ASN A 114 36.29 2.25 2.83
N SER A 115 35.66 2.75 3.89
CA SER A 115 36.32 3.20 5.12
C SER A 115 36.53 2.01 6.07
N ALA A 116 37.77 1.80 6.53
CA ALA A 116 38.08 0.70 7.44
C ALA A 116 37.29 0.78 8.77
N GLY A 117 37.09 1.98 9.32
CA GLY A 117 36.35 2.20 10.56
C GLY A 117 34.85 1.94 10.41
N HIS A 118 34.21 2.57 9.42
CA HIS A 118 32.76 2.40 9.20
C HIS A 118 32.40 0.96 8.82
N ARG A 119 33.21 0.34 7.95
CA ARG A 119 33.05 -1.09 7.61
C ARG A 119 33.20 -2.00 8.82
N ALA A 120 34.10 -1.68 9.75
CA ALA A 120 34.25 -2.46 10.99
C ALA A 120 33.02 -2.37 11.91
N ASN A 121 32.31 -1.24 11.91
CA ASN A 121 31.01 -1.13 12.57
C ASN A 121 29.92 -1.94 11.86
N ILE A 122 29.79 -1.78 10.54
CA ILE A 122 28.79 -2.50 9.72
C ILE A 122 28.93 -4.03 9.87
N LEU A 123 30.17 -4.54 9.86
CA LEU A 123 30.49 -5.96 10.01
C LEU A 123 30.76 -6.36 11.47
N GLY A 124 30.52 -5.45 12.42
CA GLY A 124 30.76 -5.66 13.83
C GLY A 124 29.82 -6.69 14.45
N ASP A 125 30.22 -7.16 15.63
CA ASP A 125 29.43 -8.04 16.48
C ASP A 125 28.31 -7.25 17.16
N TYR A 126 27.24 -7.04 16.41
CA TYR A 126 25.97 -6.41 16.78
C TYR A 126 24.82 -7.29 16.35
N ASN A 127 23.66 -7.13 16.99
CA ASN A 127 22.41 -7.80 16.61
C ASN A 127 21.31 -6.81 16.19
N TYR A 128 21.45 -5.52 16.49
CA TYR A 128 20.48 -4.47 16.15
C TYR A 128 21.11 -3.22 15.54
N VAL A 129 20.29 -2.45 14.82
CA VAL A 129 20.64 -1.14 14.26
C VAL A 129 19.44 -0.18 14.27
N GLY A 130 19.68 1.11 14.41
CA GLY A 130 18.75 2.17 14.03
C GLY A 130 19.43 3.10 13.03
N ILE A 131 18.81 3.31 11.87
CA ILE A 131 19.38 4.18 10.83
C ILE A 131 18.47 5.38 10.63
N GLY A 132 18.99 6.56 10.91
CA GLY A 132 18.28 7.80 10.74
C GLY A 132 18.86 8.60 9.60
N VAL A 133 18.03 9.02 8.66
CA VAL A 133 18.44 9.91 7.58
C VAL A 133 17.73 11.25 7.76
N VAL A 134 18.32 12.35 7.26
CA VAL A 134 17.66 13.64 7.03
C VAL A 134 18.20 14.25 5.75
N GLN A 135 17.33 14.74 4.87
CA GLN A 135 17.75 15.53 3.72
C GLN A 135 17.65 17.03 3.98
N SER A 136 18.73 17.76 3.67
CA SER A 136 18.77 19.22 3.80
C SER A 136 19.69 19.81 2.73
N GLY A 137 19.20 20.82 1.99
CA GLY A 137 20.01 21.54 0.99
C GLY A 137 20.53 20.70 -0.17
N GLY A 138 19.91 19.55 -0.47
CA GLY A 138 20.39 18.60 -1.49
C GLY A 138 21.45 17.62 -0.97
N THR A 139 21.73 17.64 0.33
CA THR A 139 22.63 16.70 1.02
C THR A 139 21.82 15.74 1.87
N THR A 140 22.11 14.45 1.76
CA THR A 140 21.63 13.38 2.64
C THR A 140 22.57 13.26 3.82
N TRP A 141 22.05 13.40 5.03
CA TRP A 141 22.75 13.21 6.31
C TRP A 141 22.27 11.90 6.93
N VAL A 142 23.18 11.04 7.39
CA VAL A 142 22.85 9.73 7.95
C VAL A 142 23.60 9.46 9.24
N THR A 143 22.93 8.75 10.14
CA THR A 143 23.46 8.15 11.36
C THR A 143 23.06 6.68 11.38
N GLU A 144 24.01 5.75 11.53
CA GLU A 144 23.78 4.32 11.76
C GLU A 144 24.20 3.98 13.20
N ASP A 145 23.23 3.81 14.09
CA ASP A 145 23.44 3.44 15.49
C ASP A 145 23.36 1.92 15.65
N PHE A 146 24.49 1.29 15.96
CA PHE A 146 24.64 -0.15 16.15
C PHE A 146 24.49 -0.53 17.62
N LEU A 147 23.85 -1.68 17.87
CA LEU A 147 23.57 -2.15 19.22
C LEU A 147 23.74 -3.68 19.32
N LYS A 148 24.42 -4.12 20.38
CA LYS A 148 24.42 -5.50 20.87
C LYS A 148 23.75 -5.54 22.22
N ALA A 149 22.67 -6.30 22.36
CA ALA A 149 21.98 -6.52 23.64
C ALA A 149 21.61 -8.00 23.81
N SER A 150 21.41 -8.46 25.05
CA SER A 150 21.05 -9.86 25.35
C SER A 150 19.63 -10.21 24.92
N GLU A 151 18.72 -9.24 25.04
CA GLU A 151 17.36 -9.33 24.52
C GLU A 151 17.17 -8.35 23.35
N GLN A 152 16.21 -8.61 22.45
CA GLN A 152 15.72 -7.54 21.58
C GLN A 152 15.26 -6.42 22.52
N PRO A 153 15.82 -5.19 22.43
CA PRO A 153 15.27 -4.04 23.15
C PRO A 153 13.78 -4.01 22.84
N THR A 154 12.97 -3.95 23.90
CA THR A 154 11.53 -4.20 23.82
C THR A 154 10.87 -3.06 23.04
N VAL A 155 10.90 -3.14 21.71
CA VAL A 155 9.89 -2.49 20.89
C VAL A 155 8.62 -3.28 21.17
N THR A 156 7.57 -2.60 21.59
CA THR A 156 6.22 -3.17 21.50
C THR A 156 5.98 -3.39 20.02
N ARG A 157 6.36 -4.55 19.47
CA ARG A 157 6.09 -4.86 18.06
C ARG A 157 4.59 -4.79 17.91
N VAL A 158 4.14 -3.90 17.04
CA VAL A 158 2.74 -3.85 16.62
C VAL A 158 2.39 -5.26 16.13
N PRO A 159 1.48 -6.00 16.79
CA PRO A 159 1.14 -7.35 16.37
C PRO A 159 0.59 -7.32 14.94
N VAL A 160 1.25 -8.02 14.03
CA VAL A 160 0.84 -8.11 12.61
C VAL A 160 0.17 -9.44 12.34
N THR A 161 -1.09 -9.41 11.91
CA THR A 161 -1.76 -10.59 11.35
C THR A 161 -1.60 -10.61 9.84
N ARG A 162 -1.05 -11.70 9.29
CA ARG A 162 -1.04 -11.94 7.83
C ARG A 162 -2.19 -12.87 7.43
N LEU A 163 -2.99 -12.47 6.45
CA LEU A 163 -4.09 -13.24 5.88
C LEU A 163 -3.74 -13.60 4.44
N GLY A 164 -3.53 -14.89 4.16
CA GLY A 164 -2.97 -15.40 2.89
C GLY A 164 -1.59 -16.06 3.02
N ALA A 165 -1.19 -16.50 4.21
CA ALA A 165 0.15 -17.08 4.45
C ALA A 165 0.37 -18.52 3.94
N GLY A 166 -0.66 -19.19 3.42
CA GLY A 166 -0.59 -20.61 3.00
C GLY A 166 -0.76 -20.80 1.50
N ALA A 167 -0.06 -21.78 0.92
CA ALA A 167 -0.19 -22.14 -0.50
C ALA A 167 -1.55 -22.76 -0.86
N THR A 168 -2.29 -23.28 0.14
CA THR A 168 -3.54 -24.03 -0.05
C THR A 168 -4.81 -23.21 0.16
N VAL A 169 -4.72 -22.03 0.79
CA VAL A 169 -5.87 -21.17 1.11
C VAL A 169 -5.66 -19.82 0.45
N SER A 170 -6.59 -19.44 -0.44
CA SER A 170 -6.55 -18.11 -1.07
C SER A 170 -6.70 -17.01 -0.01
N THR A 171 -6.10 -15.84 -0.25
CA THR A 171 -6.26 -14.65 0.61
C THR A 171 -7.73 -14.36 0.91
N SER A 172 -8.61 -14.52 -0.07
CA SER A 172 -10.06 -14.33 0.09
C SER A 172 -10.71 -15.24 1.13
N VAL A 173 -10.34 -16.53 1.17
CA VAL A 173 -10.83 -17.47 2.18
C VAL A 173 -10.20 -17.16 3.54
N ALA A 174 -8.89 -16.84 3.60
CA ALA A 174 -8.23 -16.47 4.85
C ALA A 174 -8.83 -15.19 5.48
N VAL A 175 -9.24 -14.22 4.65
CA VAL A 175 -9.97 -13.02 5.10
C VAL A 175 -11.36 -13.40 5.58
N SER A 176 -12.10 -14.22 4.82
CA SER A 176 -13.43 -14.70 5.20
C SER A 176 -13.43 -15.43 6.55
N GLN A 177 -12.38 -16.17 6.88
CA GLN A 177 -12.23 -16.86 8.17
C GLN A 177 -12.14 -15.92 9.38
N ARG A 178 -11.96 -14.60 9.18
CA ARG A 178 -12.06 -13.60 10.26
C ARG A 178 -13.50 -13.22 10.60
N TYR A 179 -14.45 -13.57 9.74
CA TYR A 179 -15.87 -13.35 9.96
C TYR A 179 -16.47 -14.50 10.78
N PRO A 180 -17.33 -14.19 11.77
CA PRO A 180 -18.04 -15.21 12.52
C PRO A 180 -18.89 -16.10 11.59
N SER A 181 -18.93 -17.40 11.87
CA SER A 181 -19.79 -18.32 11.12
C SER A 181 -21.26 -17.93 11.27
N GLY A 182 -22.02 -17.99 10.18
CA GLY A 182 -23.46 -17.76 10.18
C GLY A 182 -23.90 -16.31 10.43
N GLN A 183 -23.03 -15.31 10.25
CA GLN A 183 -23.34 -13.91 10.58
C GLN A 183 -23.33 -12.92 9.41
N SER A 184 -22.80 -13.29 8.23
CA SER A 184 -22.80 -12.39 7.08
C SER A 184 -24.18 -12.31 6.41
N ASP A 185 -24.62 -11.09 6.07
CA ASP A 185 -25.89 -10.84 5.36
C ASP A 185 -25.81 -11.16 3.87
N ALA A 186 -24.59 -11.17 3.32
CA ALA A 186 -24.28 -11.68 2.00
C ALA A 186 -22.80 -12.05 1.87
N VAL A 187 -22.48 -12.82 0.84
CA VAL A 187 -21.11 -13.04 0.36
C VAL A 187 -21.05 -12.51 -1.07
N VAL A 188 -19.99 -11.78 -1.39
CA VAL A 188 -19.76 -11.31 -2.75
C VAL A 188 -18.74 -12.22 -3.42
N VAL A 189 -19.02 -12.69 -4.62
CA VAL A 189 -18.15 -13.59 -5.40
C VAL A 189 -17.74 -12.89 -6.67
N ALA A 190 -16.43 -12.87 -6.92
CA ALA A 190 -15.82 -12.31 -8.13
C ALA A 190 -14.80 -13.28 -8.73
N ARG A 191 -14.51 -13.11 -10.02
CA ARG A 191 -13.44 -13.86 -10.70
C ARG A 191 -12.05 -13.40 -10.23
N ASN A 192 -11.09 -14.31 -10.22
CA ASN A 192 -9.75 -14.09 -9.67
C ASN A 192 -8.71 -13.58 -10.68
N ASP A 193 -9.05 -13.55 -11.97
CA ASP A 193 -8.15 -13.26 -13.09
C ASP A 193 -8.43 -11.90 -13.76
N LEU A 194 -9.60 -11.30 -13.52
CA LEU A 194 -9.97 -9.99 -14.08
C LEU A 194 -10.86 -9.18 -13.12
N PHE A 195 -10.52 -7.91 -12.91
CA PHE A 195 -11.10 -7.06 -11.87
C PHE A 195 -12.35 -6.20 -12.18
N PRO A 196 -12.73 -5.83 -13.43
CA PRO A 196 -13.64 -4.72 -13.70
C PRO A 196 -15.01 -4.81 -13.00
N ASP A 197 -15.64 -5.98 -13.02
CA ASP A 197 -16.94 -6.19 -12.37
C ASP A 197 -16.82 -6.25 -10.83
N ALA A 198 -15.61 -6.48 -10.32
CA ALA A 198 -15.33 -6.64 -8.90
C ALA A 198 -14.99 -5.34 -8.17
N LEU A 199 -14.66 -4.26 -8.90
CA LEU A 199 -14.17 -3.00 -8.30
C LEU A 199 -15.16 -2.36 -7.31
N ALA A 200 -16.47 -2.51 -7.54
CA ALA A 200 -17.51 -2.05 -6.62
C ALA A 200 -17.89 -3.11 -5.55
N GLY A 201 -17.34 -4.31 -5.64
CA GLY A 201 -17.69 -5.46 -4.79
C GLY A 201 -17.22 -5.33 -3.36
N GLY A 202 -16.11 -4.61 -3.11
CA GLY A 202 -15.56 -4.41 -1.77
C GLY A 202 -16.55 -3.71 -0.83
N VAL A 203 -17.13 -2.58 -1.28
CA VAL A 203 -18.13 -1.85 -0.49
C VAL A 203 -19.45 -2.61 -0.38
N LEU A 204 -19.87 -3.35 -1.42
CA LEU A 204 -21.04 -4.22 -1.37
C LEU A 204 -20.89 -5.30 -0.28
N ALA A 205 -19.74 -5.95 -0.21
CA ALA A 205 -19.48 -6.95 0.82
C ALA A 205 -19.45 -6.30 2.21
N ALA A 206 -18.81 -5.13 2.34
CA ALA A 206 -18.71 -4.40 3.60
C ALA A 206 -20.09 -4.03 4.18
N VAL A 207 -21.00 -3.46 3.37
CA VAL A 207 -22.35 -3.07 3.84
C VAL A 207 -23.25 -4.25 4.20
N ASN A 208 -22.88 -5.46 3.80
CA ASN A 208 -23.56 -6.72 4.11
C ASN A 208 -22.81 -7.55 5.17
N HIS A 209 -21.86 -6.95 5.91
CA HIS A 209 -21.08 -7.62 6.95
C HIS A 209 -20.44 -8.93 6.46
N GLY A 210 -19.99 -8.94 5.20
CA GLY A 210 -19.56 -10.14 4.52
C GLY A 210 -18.24 -10.00 3.77
N PRO A 211 -17.64 -11.12 3.37
CA PRO A 211 -16.39 -11.15 2.63
C PRO A 211 -16.61 -11.03 1.11
N VAL A 212 -15.52 -10.70 0.41
CA VAL A 212 -15.37 -10.99 -1.01
C VAL A 212 -14.61 -12.32 -1.16
N LEU A 213 -15.24 -13.30 -1.80
CA LEU A 213 -14.60 -14.55 -2.21
C LEU A 213 -14.21 -14.52 -3.68
N LEU A 214 -13.06 -15.12 -3.99
CA LEU A 214 -12.52 -15.16 -5.35
C LEU A 214 -12.59 -16.58 -5.90
N THR A 215 -12.98 -16.70 -7.17
CA THR A 215 -13.13 -17.97 -7.88
C THR A 215 -12.48 -17.93 -9.26
N SER A 216 -12.17 -19.10 -9.83
CA SER A 216 -11.95 -19.21 -11.28
C SER A 216 -13.24 -18.81 -12.02
N PRO A 217 -13.14 -18.14 -13.19
CA PRO A 217 -14.31 -17.77 -13.99
C PRO A 217 -15.11 -18.96 -14.52
N SER A 218 -14.46 -20.13 -14.67
CA SER A 218 -15.11 -21.33 -15.23
C SER A 218 -15.79 -22.22 -14.19
N ALA A 219 -15.29 -22.26 -12.96
CA ALA A 219 -15.83 -23.10 -11.89
C ALA A 219 -15.40 -22.61 -10.50
N ALA A 220 -16.32 -22.66 -9.53
CA ALA A 220 -16.00 -22.46 -8.12
C ALA A 220 -15.38 -23.71 -7.51
N SER A 221 -14.30 -23.53 -6.76
CA SER A 221 -13.71 -24.63 -6.01
C SER A 221 -14.61 -25.02 -4.83
N PRO A 222 -14.63 -26.29 -4.41
CA PRO A 222 -15.40 -26.72 -3.24
C PRO A 222 -15.10 -25.90 -1.99
N GLY A 223 -13.84 -25.53 -1.75
CA GLY A 223 -13.43 -24.72 -0.61
C GLY A 223 -14.05 -23.32 -0.59
N VAL A 224 -14.21 -22.68 -1.76
CA VAL A 224 -14.88 -21.37 -1.85
C VAL A 224 -16.38 -21.49 -1.55
N VAL A 225 -17.03 -22.55 -2.05
CA VAL A 225 -18.46 -22.80 -1.79
C VAL A 225 -18.69 -23.12 -0.31
N GLN A 226 -17.83 -23.95 0.28
CA GLN A 226 -17.88 -24.29 1.71
C GLN A 226 -17.67 -23.06 2.59
N GLU A 227 -16.72 -22.18 2.23
CA GLU A 227 -16.46 -20.97 2.99
C GLU A 227 -17.63 -19.98 2.91
N ALA A 228 -18.27 -19.85 1.73
CA ALA A 228 -19.51 -19.08 1.60
C ALA A 228 -20.62 -19.63 2.52
N ALA A 229 -20.82 -20.95 2.50
CA ALA A 229 -21.81 -21.61 3.36
C ALA A 229 -21.51 -21.43 4.85
N ARG A 230 -20.23 -21.45 5.25
CA ARG A 230 -19.82 -21.27 6.65
C ARG A 230 -20.19 -19.87 7.18
N VAL A 231 -19.95 -18.84 6.38
CA VAL A 231 -20.02 -17.45 6.84
C VAL A 231 -21.43 -16.85 6.74
N LEU A 232 -22.24 -17.32 5.79
CA LEU A 232 -23.58 -16.79 5.52
C LEU A 232 -24.61 -17.12 6.61
N LYS A 233 -25.44 -16.13 6.95
CA LYS A 233 -26.71 -16.39 7.64
C LYS A 233 -27.60 -17.31 6.79
N PRO A 234 -28.45 -18.16 7.40
CA PRO A 234 -29.42 -18.95 6.65
C PRO A 234 -30.29 -18.06 5.73
N GLY A 235 -30.35 -18.39 4.44
CA GLY A 235 -31.12 -17.64 3.42
C GLY A 235 -30.48 -16.36 2.87
N ALA A 236 -29.32 -15.96 3.39
CA ALA A 236 -28.54 -14.84 2.87
C ALA A 236 -28.05 -15.06 1.43
N ALA A 237 -27.76 -13.97 0.72
CA ALA A 237 -27.41 -14.02 -0.70
C ALA A 237 -25.92 -14.34 -0.93
N VAL A 238 -25.64 -15.11 -1.98
CA VAL A 238 -24.37 -15.10 -2.69
C VAL A 238 -24.51 -14.17 -3.89
N TYR A 239 -23.91 -12.98 -3.83
CA TYR A 239 -23.87 -12.04 -4.94
C TYR A 239 -22.77 -12.41 -5.93
N LEU A 240 -23.13 -12.79 -7.15
CA LEU A 240 -22.17 -13.08 -8.22
C LEU A 240 -21.95 -11.82 -9.07
N LEU A 241 -20.72 -11.30 -9.10
CA LEU A 241 -20.40 -10.09 -9.86
C LEU A 241 -19.98 -10.42 -11.29
N GLY A 242 -20.74 -9.91 -12.25
CA GLY A 242 -20.50 -10.07 -13.68
C GLY A 242 -21.43 -11.09 -14.37
N GLY A 243 -21.58 -10.92 -15.68
CA GLY A 243 -22.47 -11.74 -16.51
C GLY A 243 -21.97 -13.17 -16.71
N PRO A 244 -22.71 -14.02 -17.44
CA PRO A 244 -22.34 -15.41 -17.70
C PRO A 244 -20.98 -15.61 -18.39
N ASN A 245 -20.51 -14.62 -19.15
CA ASN A 245 -19.17 -14.63 -19.77
C ASN A 245 -18.06 -14.29 -18.76
N ALA A 246 -18.40 -13.58 -17.67
CA ALA A 246 -17.47 -13.23 -16.62
C ALA A 246 -17.34 -14.36 -15.58
N LEU A 247 -18.49 -14.91 -15.17
CA LEU A 247 -18.61 -16.07 -14.28
C LEU A 247 -19.56 -17.07 -14.94
N ALA A 248 -19.02 -18.19 -15.39
CA ALA A 248 -19.77 -19.23 -16.10
C ALA A 248 -20.98 -19.72 -15.29
N PRO A 249 -22.04 -20.24 -15.95
CA PRO A 249 -23.17 -20.84 -15.27
C PRO A 249 -22.79 -21.94 -14.26
N ALA A 250 -21.68 -22.65 -14.49
CA ALA A 250 -21.16 -23.66 -13.58
C ALA A 250 -20.73 -23.09 -12.21
N VAL A 251 -20.26 -21.84 -12.15
CA VAL A 251 -19.96 -21.15 -10.88
C VAL A 251 -21.25 -21.00 -10.06
N GLU A 252 -22.31 -20.49 -10.69
CA GLU A 252 -23.60 -20.29 -10.04
C GLU A 252 -24.24 -21.61 -9.60
N ALA A 253 -24.18 -22.63 -10.48
CA ALA A 253 -24.67 -23.97 -10.19
C ALA A 253 -23.95 -24.61 -8.98
N ALA A 254 -22.67 -24.33 -8.78
CA ALA A 254 -21.92 -24.87 -7.63
C ALA A 254 -22.44 -24.31 -6.29
N PHE A 255 -22.74 -23.01 -6.20
CA PHE A 255 -23.34 -22.42 -5.00
C PHE A 255 -24.80 -22.87 -4.81
N ALA A 256 -25.59 -22.87 -5.88
CA ALA A 256 -26.99 -23.32 -5.83
C ALA A 256 -27.11 -24.79 -5.45
N GLY A 257 -26.24 -25.67 -5.95
CA GLY A 257 -26.18 -27.08 -5.59
C GLY A 257 -25.81 -27.33 -4.12
N ALA A 258 -25.16 -26.36 -3.46
CA ALA A 258 -24.92 -26.36 -2.02
C ALA A 258 -26.08 -25.75 -1.20
N GLY A 259 -27.22 -25.44 -1.85
CA GLY A 259 -28.39 -24.85 -1.20
C GLY A 259 -28.26 -23.35 -0.92
N LEU A 260 -27.26 -22.67 -1.50
CA LEU A 260 -27.04 -21.24 -1.29
C LEU A 260 -27.86 -20.43 -2.31
N ARG A 261 -28.50 -19.36 -1.83
CA ARG A 261 -29.30 -18.47 -2.68
C ARG A 261 -28.38 -17.54 -3.48
N THR A 262 -28.25 -17.77 -4.78
CA THR A 262 -27.45 -16.92 -5.66
C THR A 262 -28.26 -15.73 -6.18
N GLN A 263 -27.59 -14.60 -6.38
CA GLN A 263 -28.11 -13.45 -7.11
C GLN A 263 -26.99 -12.84 -7.95
N ARG A 264 -27.14 -12.86 -9.26
CA ARG A 264 -26.16 -12.27 -10.17
C ARG A 264 -26.38 -10.77 -10.33
N LEU A 265 -25.34 -9.98 -10.10
CA LEU A 265 -25.32 -8.53 -10.29
C LEU A 265 -24.42 -8.22 -11.48
N PHE A 266 -25.01 -7.80 -12.60
CA PHE A 266 -24.29 -7.54 -13.84
C PHE A 266 -25.03 -6.57 -14.75
N GLY A 267 -24.28 -5.90 -15.62
CA GLY A 267 -24.83 -5.20 -16.77
C GLY A 267 -24.12 -5.57 -18.06
N ALA A 268 -24.35 -4.79 -19.12
CA ALA A 268 -23.72 -5.00 -20.43
C ALA A 268 -22.19 -4.84 -20.39
N ASP A 269 -21.70 -4.02 -19.47
CA ASP A 269 -20.29 -3.75 -19.25
C ASP A 269 -19.99 -3.47 -17.77
N ARG A 270 -18.71 -3.25 -17.45
CA ARG A 270 -18.22 -2.94 -16.09
C ARG A 270 -18.90 -1.73 -15.46
N TYR A 271 -19.27 -0.73 -16.26
CA TYR A 271 -19.88 0.50 -15.78
C TYR A 271 -21.33 0.24 -15.37
N SER A 272 -22.06 -0.51 -16.20
CA SER A 272 -23.41 -0.98 -15.93
C SER A 272 -23.45 -1.92 -14.74
N THR A 273 -22.50 -2.87 -14.63
CA THR A 273 -22.35 -3.73 -13.44
C THR A 273 -22.17 -2.90 -12.17
N ALA A 274 -21.29 -1.89 -12.19
CA ALA A 274 -21.07 -1.03 -11.04
C ALA A 274 -22.32 -0.24 -10.64
N VAL A 275 -23.13 0.22 -11.60
CA VAL A 275 -24.43 0.87 -11.33
C VAL A 275 -25.44 -0.09 -10.69
N VAL A 276 -25.51 -1.35 -11.16
CA VAL A 276 -26.35 -2.37 -10.52
C VAL A 276 -25.91 -2.61 -9.08
N VAL A 277 -24.60 -2.75 -8.85
CA VAL A 277 -24.04 -2.88 -7.49
C VAL A 277 -24.36 -1.66 -6.64
N ALA A 278 -24.26 -0.45 -7.19
CA ALA A 278 -24.56 0.79 -6.48
C ALA A 278 -25.98 0.83 -5.92
N GLY A 279 -26.98 0.37 -6.70
CA GLY A 279 -28.37 0.28 -6.25
C GLY A 279 -28.57 -0.69 -5.08
N VAL A 280 -27.78 -1.77 -5.01
CA VAL A 280 -27.82 -2.74 -3.89
C VAL A 280 -27.09 -2.19 -2.66
N VAL A 281 -25.99 -1.46 -2.84
CA VAL A 281 -25.24 -0.83 -1.75
C VAL A 281 -26.10 0.21 -1.04
N ASN A 282 -26.65 1.14 -1.81
CA ASN A 282 -27.50 2.20 -1.30
C ASN A 282 -28.34 2.83 -2.44
N PRO A 283 -29.67 2.68 -2.43
CA PRO A 283 -30.52 3.24 -3.48
C PRO A 283 -30.69 4.76 -3.38
N THR A 284 -30.45 5.38 -2.21
CA THR A 284 -30.58 6.83 -1.99
C THR A 284 -29.35 7.38 -1.26
N PRO A 285 -28.16 7.34 -1.88
CA PRO A 285 -26.92 7.73 -1.23
C PRO A 285 -26.80 9.25 -1.10
N SER A 286 -26.25 9.72 0.02
CA SER A 286 -25.82 11.12 0.19
C SER A 286 -24.41 11.38 -0.35
N GLN A 287 -23.64 10.32 -0.63
CA GLN A 287 -22.31 10.38 -1.21
C GLN A 287 -22.10 9.26 -2.22
N VAL A 288 -21.38 9.55 -3.30
CA VAL A 288 -20.96 8.58 -4.32
C VAL A 288 -19.47 8.75 -4.58
N PHE A 289 -18.77 7.62 -4.71
CA PHE A 289 -17.36 7.59 -5.09
C PHE A 289 -17.26 7.23 -6.58
N LEU A 290 -16.49 8.02 -7.32
CA LEU A 290 -16.21 7.81 -8.74
C LEU A 290 -14.75 7.39 -8.91
N VAL A 291 -14.51 6.23 -9.51
CA VAL A 291 -13.16 5.69 -9.74
C VAL A 291 -12.99 5.21 -11.18
N SER A 292 -11.75 5.00 -11.60
CA SER A 292 -11.46 4.48 -12.94
C SER A 292 -12.00 3.05 -13.10
N GLY A 293 -12.67 2.78 -14.22
CA GLY A 293 -13.08 1.43 -14.60
C GLY A 293 -11.99 0.64 -15.35
N VAL A 294 -10.87 1.29 -15.68
CA VAL A 294 -9.77 0.70 -16.46
C VAL A 294 -8.48 0.51 -15.64
N ASN A 295 -8.44 1.06 -14.42
CA ASN A 295 -7.34 0.90 -13.48
C ASN A 295 -7.90 0.59 -12.08
N PHE A 296 -7.36 -0.41 -11.40
CA PHE A 296 -7.94 -0.96 -10.17
C PHE A 296 -7.53 -0.31 -8.83
N PRO A 297 -6.30 0.21 -8.62
CA PRO A 297 -5.80 0.48 -7.26
C PRO A 297 -6.66 1.46 -6.47
N ASP A 298 -7.15 2.52 -7.14
CA ASP A 298 -7.95 3.57 -6.53
C ASP A 298 -9.29 3.05 -5.99
N ALA A 299 -9.91 2.08 -6.68
CA ALA A 299 -11.15 1.46 -6.25
C ALA A 299 -10.96 0.61 -4.97
N MET A 300 -9.81 -0.06 -4.83
CA MET A 300 -9.54 -0.94 -3.70
C MET A 300 -9.41 -0.17 -2.40
N VAL A 301 -8.69 0.95 -2.44
CA VAL A 301 -8.45 1.80 -1.27
C VAL A 301 -9.67 2.67 -0.95
N ALA A 302 -10.55 2.92 -1.92
CA ALA A 302 -11.78 3.66 -1.72
C ALA A 302 -12.83 2.89 -0.89
N ALA A 303 -12.87 1.56 -0.95
CA ALA A 303 -13.93 0.76 -0.33
C ALA A 303 -14.07 0.97 1.19
N PRO A 304 -12.99 0.99 2.01
CA PRO A 304 -13.11 1.32 3.43
C PRO A 304 -13.67 2.73 3.69
N ALA A 305 -13.25 3.73 2.91
CA ALA A 305 -13.76 5.09 3.04
C ALA A 305 -15.24 5.20 2.60
N ALA A 306 -15.60 4.51 1.52
CA ALA A 306 -16.96 4.49 0.99
C ALA A 306 -17.94 3.83 1.97
N PHE A 307 -17.51 2.79 2.69
CA PHE A 307 -18.31 2.12 3.72
C PHE A 307 -18.72 3.06 4.86
N LEU A 308 -17.86 4.00 5.29
CA LEU A 308 -18.18 4.95 6.38
C LEU A 308 -19.45 5.77 6.11
N GLY A 309 -19.75 6.06 4.84
CA GLY A 309 -20.96 6.76 4.41
C GLY A 309 -22.01 5.87 3.75
N ARG A 310 -21.81 4.54 3.74
CA ARG A 310 -22.57 3.58 2.89
C ARG A 310 -22.70 4.10 1.45
N ALA A 311 -21.62 4.66 0.94
CA ALA A 311 -21.54 5.30 -0.36
C ALA A 311 -21.23 4.25 -1.44
N PRO A 312 -21.99 4.19 -2.54
CA PRO A 312 -21.64 3.32 -3.65
C PRO A 312 -20.40 3.81 -4.38
N ILE A 313 -19.66 2.86 -4.95
CA ILE A 313 -18.55 3.11 -5.88
C ILE A 313 -19.07 2.85 -7.29
N VAL A 314 -18.96 3.85 -8.16
CA VAL A 314 -19.27 3.74 -9.58
C VAL A 314 -18.02 3.97 -10.43
N LEU A 315 -18.02 3.41 -11.63
CA LEU A 315 -16.86 3.39 -12.51
C LEU A 315 -17.01 4.39 -13.67
N THR A 316 -15.90 4.93 -14.16
CA THR A 316 -15.88 5.77 -15.37
C THR A 316 -14.71 5.44 -16.28
N GLY A 317 -14.83 5.81 -17.56
CA GLY A 317 -13.70 5.88 -18.46
C GLY A 317 -12.77 7.06 -18.10
N PRO A 318 -11.50 7.03 -18.54
CA PRO A 318 -10.51 8.04 -18.15
C PRO A 318 -10.76 9.40 -18.80
N THR A 319 -11.27 9.42 -20.03
CA THR A 319 -11.48 10.62 -20.83
C THR A 319 -12.94 10.88 -21.20
N SER A 320 -13.84 9.93 -20.90
CA SER A 320 -15.27 10.06 -21.15
C SER A 320 -16.07 9.42 -20.01
N LEU A 321 -17.11 10.12 -19.55
CA LEU A 321 -18.04 9.62 -18.56
C LEU A 321 -18.91 8.54 -19.20
N ALA A 322 -18.86 7.32 -18.67
CA ALA A 322 -19.63 6.21 -19.21
C ALA A 322 -21.15 6.51 -19.11
N ALA A 323 -21.90 6.26 -20.18
CA ALA A 323 -23.33 6.58 -20.23
C ALA A 323 -24.16 5.96 -19.09
N PRO A 324 -23.96 4.69 -18.68
CA PRO A 324 -24.65 4.11 -17.52
C PRO A 324 -24.36 4.89 -16.22
N THR A 325 -23.10 5.30 -16.03
CA THR A 325 -22.68 6.08 -14.87
C THR A 325 -23.26 7.49 -14.88
N ALA A 326 -23.29 8.16 -16.03
CA ALA A 326 -23.92 9.47 -16.17
C ALA A 326 -25.42 9.42 -15.83
N ALA A 327 -26.13 8.41 -16.36
CA ALA A 327 -27.55 8.20 -16.07
C ALA A 327 -27.80 7.97 -14.57
N TYR A 328 -26.98 7.14 -13.93
CA TYR A 328 -27.05 6.93 -12.48
C TYR A 328 -26.78 8.21 -11.68
N LEU A 329 -25.72 8.96 -12.00
CA LEU A 329 -25.38 10.19 -11.27
C LEU A 329 -26.46 11.28 -11.38
N ALA A 330 -27.28 11.24 -12.44
CA ALA A 330 -28.42 12.13 -12.59
C ALA A 330 -29.57 11.78 -11.63
N THR A 331 -29.76 10.50 -11.26
CA THR A 331 -30.79 10.09 -10.28
C THR A 331 -30.43 10.46 -8.84
N VAL A 332 -29.13 10.65 -8.57
CA VAL A 332 -28.58 11.02 -7.25
C VAL A 332 -27.95 12.41 -7.28
N SER A 333 -28.59 13.37 -7.96
CA SER A 333 -28.04 14.71 -8.21
C SER A 333 -27.67 15.49 -6.94
N GLY A 334 -28.35 15.23 -5.81
CA GLY A 334 -28.06 15.83 -4.50
C GLY A 334 -26.93 15.17 -3.71
N ALA A 335 -26.37 14.05 -4.18
CA ALA A 335 -25.27 13.37 -3.51
C ALA A 335 -23.95 14.12 -3.71
N ARG A 336 -23.11 14.17 -2.66
CA ARG A 336 -21.71 14.58 -2.79
C ARG A 336 -20.96 13.56 -3.65
N LYS A 337 -20.22 14.03 -4.65
CA LYS A 337 -19.50 13.16 -5.58
C LYS A 337 -18.00 13.37 -5.39
N THR A 338 -17.31 12.31 -5.00
CA THR A 338 -15.86 12.34 -4.76
C THR A 338 -15.15 11.44 -5.76
N VAL A 339 -14.15 11.95 -6.46
CA VAL A 339 -13.26 11.12 -7.28
C VAL A 339 -12.11 10.61 -6.44
N ILE A 340 -11.80 9.31 -6.55
CA ILE A 340 -10.54 8.73 -6.05
C ILE A 340 -9.68 8.39 -7.27
N GLY A 341 -8.50 8.99 -7.33
CA GLY A 341 -7.57 8.86 -8.45
C GLY A 341 -7.27 10.18 -9.16
N GLY A 342 -6.07 10.24 -9.74
CA GLY A 342 -5.55 11.41 -10.44
C GLY A 342 -6.22 11.69 -11.78
N THR A 343 -5.85 12.81 -12.40
CA THR A 343 -6.39 13.25 -13.69
C THR A 343 -6.03 12.32 -14.85
N ALA A 344 -4.95 11.55 -14.73
CA ALA A 344 -4.54 10.56 -15.72
C ALA A 344 -5.54 9.39 -15.86
N VAL A 345 -6.29 9.06 -14.80
CA VAL A 345 -7.21 7.92 -14.76
C VAL A 345 -8.67 8.33 -14.70
N VAL A 346 -8.95 9.58 -14.31
CA VAL A 346 -10.24 10.27 -14.37
C VAL A 346 -9.98 11.75 -14.66
N SER A 347 -10.08 12.17 -15.93
CA SER A 347 -9.77 13.55 -16.35
C SER A 347 -10.67 14.59 -15.69
N ASP A 348 -10.25 15.85 -15.71
CA ASP A 348 -11.08 16.95 -15.18
C ASP A 348 -12.35 17.17 -16.01
N ALA A 349 -12.32 16.85 -17.31
CA ALA A 349 -13.53 16.85 -18.14
C ALA A 349 -14.55 15.81 -17.65
N VAL A 350 -14.09 14.60 -17.30
CA VAL A 350 -14.95 13.54 -16.74
C VAL A 350 -15.46 13.96 -15.35
N ALA A 351 -14.58 14.49 -14.49
CA ALA A 351 -14.98 14.94 -13.16
C ALA A 351 -16.02 16.08 -13.23
N GLY A 352 -15.81 17.04 -14.12
CA GLY A 352 -16.77 18.13 -14.38
C GLY A 352 -18.11 17.61 -14.91
N ALA A 353 -18.10 16.71 -15.90
CA ALA A 353 -19.32 16.10 -16.44
C ALA A 353 -20.09 15.27 -15.40
N ALA A 354 -19.39 14.64 -14.45
CA ALA A 354 -19.99 13.91 -13.35
C ALA A 354 -20.52 14.82 -12.22
N GLY A 355 -20.16 16.12 -12.21
CA GLY A 355 -20.49 17.05 -11.13
C GLY A 355 -19.73 16.74 -9.84
N VAL A 356 -18.46 16.33 -9.96
CA VAL A 356 -17.58 16.00 -8.83
C VAL A 356 -17.26 17.25 -8.01
N THR A 357 -17.37 17.13 -6.69
CA THR A 357 -17.14 18.22 -5.74
C THR A 357 -15.80 18.10 -5.02
N GLU A 358 -15.16 16.94 -5.07
CA GLU A 358 -13.91 16.65 -4.37
C GLU A 358 -13.10 15.60 -5.14
N ARG A 359 -11.78 15.78 -5.19
CA ARG A 359 -10.84 14.78 -5.72
C ARG A 359 -9.82 14.43 -4.65
N VAL A 360 -9.62 13.13 -4.43
CA VAL A 360 -8.56 12.61 -3.56
C VAL A 360 -7.62 11.75 -4.41
N ALA A 361 -6.38 12.21 -4.55
CA ALA A 361 -5.39 11.58 -5.41
C ALA A 361 -3.97 11.90 -4.93
N GLY A 362 -3.06 10.95 -5.15
CA GLY A 362 -1.62 11.14 -5.05
C GLY A 362 -0.93 11.02 -6.42
N GLY A 363 0.40 11.14 -6.45
CA GLY A 363 1.21 10.96 -7.67
C GLY A 363 1.17 9.53 -8.22
N ASP A 364 0.91 8.54 -7.36
CA ASP A 364 0.76 7.15 -7.72
C ASP A 364 -0.32 6.43 -6.88
N ARG A 365 -0.40 5.10 -7.03
CA ARG A 365 -1.37 4.26 -6.30
C ARG A 365 -1.12 4.18 -4.79
N TYR A 366 0.12 4.33 -4.36
CA TYR A 366 0.53 4.24 -2.97
C TYR A 366 0.22 5.57 -2.25
N GLU A 367 0.58 6.69 -2.88
CA GLU A 367 0.22 8.02 -2.40
C GLU A 367 -1.29 8.23 -2.40
N THR A 368 -2.02 7.75 -3.41
CA THR A 368 -3.50 7.82 -3.41
C THR A 368 -4.09 7.06 -2.22
N ALA A 369 -3.57 5.87 -1.89
CA ALA A 369 -3.96 5.12 -0.70
C ALA A 369 -3.74 5.93 0.59
N VAL A 370 -2.58 6.59 0.71
CA VAL A 370 -2.26 7.47 1.84
C VAL A 370 -3.19 8.67 1.91
N LYS A 371 -3.50 9.32 0.78
CA LYS A 371 -4.43 10.47 0.73
C LYS A 371 -5.84 10.08 1.14
N VAL A 372 -6.31 8.90 0.75
CA VAL A 372 -7.58 8.34 1.22
C VAL A 372 -7.51 8.07 2.72
N ALA A 373 -6.43 7.46 3.21
CA ALA A 373 -6.25 7.22 4.64
C ALA A 373 -6.30 8.53 5.46
N GLN A 374 -5.51 9.55 5.07
CA GLN A 374 -5.49 10.87 5.70
C GLN A 374 -6.86 11.57 5.70
N ARG A 375 -7.66 11.37 4.65
CA ARG A 375 -8.93 12.07 4.47
C ARG A 375 -10.07 11.51 5.32
N TRP A 376 -10.07 10.21 5.58
CA TRP A 376 -11.19 9.51 6.22
C TRP A 376 -10.83 8.81 7.54
N PHE A 377 -9.55 8.59 7.82
CA PHE A 377 -9.09 7.84 8.98
C PHE A 377 -8.13 8.72 9.78
N ASN A 378 -8.65 9.36 10.83
CA ASN A 378 -7.85 10.24 11.69
C ASN A 378 -7.19 9.42 12.80
N GLY A 379 -5.85 9.38 12.81
CA GLY A 379 -5.05 8.69 13.84
C GLY A 379 -5.42 7.21 14.06
N PRO A 380 -5.53 6.38 13.00
CA PRO A 380 -5.90 4.97 13.16
C PRO A 380 -4.89 4.21 14.03
N SER A 381 -5.39 3.44 15.00
CA SER A 381 -4.57 2.54 15.82
C SER A 381 -4.31 1.18 15.18
N GLN A 382 -4.93 0.89 14.04
CA GLN A 382 -4.67 -0.30 13.22
C GLN A 382 -4.61 0.09 11.74
N LEU A 383 -3.66 -0.48 11.01
CA LEU A 383 -3.56 -0.32 9.55
C LEU A 383 -3.66 -1.66 8.85
N SER A 384 -4.30 -1.65 7.69
CA SER A 384 -4.27 -2.78 6.76
C SER A 384 -3.40 -2.46 5.55
N VAL A 385 -2.64 -3.44 5.06
CA VAL A 385 -1.75 -3.28 3.89
C VAL A 385 -1.93 -4.45 2.93
N ALA A 386 -2.01 -4.15 1.63
CA ALA A 386 -1.97 -5.15 0.54
C ALA A 386 -0.95 -4.75 -0.53
N THR A 387 -0.57 -5.69 -1.40
CA THR A 387 0.28 -5.35 -2.54
C THR A 387 -0.42 -4.37 -3.47
N GLY A 388 0.30 -3.36 -3.95
CA GLY A 388 -0.20 -2.47 -4.99
C GLY A 388 -0.12 -3.06 -6.40
N LEU A 389 0.51 -4.23 -6.58
CA LEU A 389 0.80 -4.81 -7.90
C LEU A 389 -0.30 -5.74 -8.42
N GLY A 390 -1.07 -6.34 -7.52
CA GLY A 390 -2.21 -7.22 -7.83
C GLY A 390 -3.48 -6.72 -7.16
N PHE A 391 -4.65 -7.06 -7.73
CA PHE A 391 -5.93 -6.60 -7.20
C PHE A 391 -6.53 -7.57 -6.16
N GLN A 392 -6.18 -8.85 -6.22
CA GLN A 392 -6.87 -9.93 -5.49
C GLN A 392 -6.82 -9.73 -3.98
N ASP A 393 -5.63 -9.42 -3.44
CA ASP A 393 -5.43 -9.27 -2.00
C ASP A 393 -6.14 -8.03 -1.46
N ALA A 394 -5.99 -6.89 -2.15
CA ALA A 394 -6.63 -5.64 -1.77
C ALA A 394 -8.16 -5.72 -1.89
N LEU A 395 -8.68 -6.33 -2.97
CA LEU A 395 -10.10 -6.57 -3.17
C LEU A 395 -10.68 -7.42 -2.04
N SER A 396 -10.00 -8.52 -1.73
CA SER A 396 -10.43 -9.47 -0.68
C SER A 396 -10.37 -8.85 0.71
N GLY A 397 -9.33 -8.05 1.00
CA GLY A 397 -9.10 -7.44 2.31
C GLY A 397 -9.87 -6.14 2.57
N SER A 398 -10.31 -5.45 1.52
CA SER A 398 -11.00 -4.16 1.65
C SER A 398 -12.29 -4.21 2.51
N PRO A 399 -13.17 -5.25 2.44
CA PRO A 399 -14.36 -5.30 3.28
C PRO A 399 -14.04 -5.51 4.76
N LEU A 400 -13.01 -6.31 5.06
CA LEU A 400 -12.56 -6.49 6.45
C LEU A 400 -11.97 -5.18 6.99
N SER A 401 -11.14 -4.49 6.20
CA SER A 401 -10.59 -3.18 6.58
C SER A 401 -11.72 -2.20 6.90
N ALA A 402 -12.74 -2.14 6.05
CA ALA A 402 -13.94 -1.33 6.26
C ALA A 402 -14.65 -1.65 7.58
N GLN A 403 -14.90 -2.93 7.89
CA GLN A 403 -15.60 -3.36 9.11
C GLN A 403 -14.78 -3.17 10.38
N THR A 404 -13.46 -3.26 10.28
CA THR A 404 -12.54 -2.94 11.40
C THR A 404 -12.30 -1.44 11.56
N GLY A 405 -12.86 -0.58 10.69
CA GLY A 405 -12.62 0.85 10.71
C GLY A 405 -11.18 1.25 10.39
N THR A 406 -10.46 0.43 9.61
CA THR A 406 -9.05 0.66 9.28
C THR A 406 -8.85 1.09 7.84
N PRO A 407 -7.90 2.01 7.57
CA PRO A 407 -7.52 2.31 6.20
C PRO A 407 -6.80 1.11 5.58
N LEU A 408 -7.04 0.91 4.29
CA LEU A 408 -6.27 0.00 3.46
C LEU A 408 -5.20 0.79 2.69
N LEU A 409 -3.94 0.58 3.04
CA LEU A 409 -2.80 1.09 2.29
C LEU A 409 -2.33 0.07 1.25
N LEU A 410 -1.63 0.57 0.24
CA LEU A 410 -0.93 -0.26 -0.74
C LEU A 410 0.57 -0.16 -0.51
N SER A 411 1.30 -1.23 -0.79
CA SER A 411 2.75 -1.26 -0.75
C SER A 411 3.32 -2.09 -1.90
N SER A 412 4.52 -1.75 -2.36
CA SER A 412 5.41 -2.66 -3.09
C SER A 412 6.19 -3.55 -2.12
N ALA A 413 7.03 -4.45 -2.65
CA ALA A 413 7.93 -5.28 -1.85
C ALA A 413 8.90 -4.45 -0.99
N VAL A 414 9.34 -3.30 -1.49
CA VAL A 414 9.95 -2.24 -0.68
C VAL A 414 8.88 -1.15 -0.52
N PRO A 415 8.50 -0.75 0.70
CA PRO A 415 7.49 0.30 0.87
C PRO A 415 7.92 1.58 0.17
N THR A 416 6.97 2.24 -0.51
CA THR A 416 7.25 3.61 -0.94
C THR A 416 7.34 4.51 0.29
N PRO A 417 8.07 5.62 0.18
CA PRO A 417 8.21 6.52 1.31
C PRO A 417 6.88 7.08 1.82
N ALA A 418 5.92 7.35 0.93
CA ALA A 418 4.58 7.77 1.30
C ALA A 418 3.88 6.77 2.23
N THR A 419 3.84 5.48 1.85
CA THR A 419 3.23 4.42 2.67
C THR A 419 3.98 4.23 3.99
N PHE A 420 5.31 4.26 3.94
CA PHE A 420 6.16 4.09 5.11
C PHE A 420 5.99 5.22 6.13
N ASN A 421 6.11 6.48 5.68
CA ASN A 421 5.98 7.67 6.51
C ASN A 421 4.60 7.77 7.12
N TYR A 422 3.55 7.45 6.35
CA TYR A 422 2.19 7.43 6.89
C TYR A 422 2.04 6.39 8.00
N ALA A 423 2.56 5.17 7.83
CA ALA A 423 2.47 4.12 8.84
C ALA A 423 3.18 4.50 10.14
N HIS A 424 4.37 5.10 10.05
CA HIS A 424 5.17 5.51 11.22
C HIS A 424 4.67 6.77 11.91
N ALA A 425 3.86 7.58 11.22
CA ALA A 425 3.19 8.72 11.83
C ALA A 425 2.02 8.31 12.72
N GLN A 426 1.61 7.02 12.72
CA GLN A 426 0.49 6.53 13.53
C GLN A 426 0.96 5.85 14.81
N VAL A 427 0.13 5.91 15.85
CA VAL A 427 0.30 5.12 17.07
C VAL A 427 -0.44 3.80 16.92
N LEU A 428 0.24 2.79 16.35
CA LEU A 428 -0.38 1.51 16.02
C LEU A 428 -0.34 0.54 17.20
N VAL A 429 -1.47 -0.16 17.41
CA VAL A 429 -1.61 -1.26 18.37
C VAL A 429 -1.76 -2.61 17.66
N SER A 430 -2.01 -2.63 16.35
CA SER A 430 -1.97 -3.85 15.51
C SER A 430 -1.89 -3.52 14.01
N GLY A 431 -1.55 -4.52 13.20
CA GLY A 431 -1.49 -4.42 11.74
C GLY A 431 -2.11 -5.64 11.06
N ILE A 432 -2.65 -5.45 9.86
CA ILE A 432 -3.13 -6.54 9.01
C ILE A 432 -2.40 -6.49 7.67
N VAL A 433 -1.86 -7.61 7.22
CA VAL A 433 -1.30 -7.77 5.88
C VAL A 433 -2.15 -8.74 5.09
N TYR A 434 -2.70 -8.30 3.97
CA TYR A 434 -3.40 -9.15 3.02
C TYR A 434 -2.43 -9.64 1.95
N GLY A 435 -2.40 -10.95 1.75
CA GLY A 435 -1.58 -11.61 0.74
C GLY A 435 -0.44 -12.45 1.31
N THR A 436 0.12 -13.26 0.41
CA THR A 436 1.26 -14.14 0.70
C THR A 436 2.53 -13.34 0.97
N SER A 437 3.54 -13.99 1.56
CA SER A 437 4.89 -13.42 1.65
C SER A 437 5.55 -13.18 0.28
N GLY A 438 5.07 -13.84 -0.78
CA GLY A 438 5.51 -13.58 -2.15
C GLY A 438 4.93 -12.28 -2.73
N ALA A 439 3.71 -11.92 -2.35
CA ALA A 439 3.07 -10.66 -2.77
C ALA A 439 3.57 -9.45 -1.96
N LEU A 440 3.75 -9.63 -0.65
CA LEU A 440 4.35 -8.66 0.27
C LEU A 440 5.30 -9.39 1.24
N PRO A 441 6.63 -9.26 1.07
CA PRO A 441 7.62 -9.88 1.95
C PRO A 441 7.40 -9.61 3.44
N GLN A 442 7.91 -10.52 4.27
CA GLN A 442 7.86 -10.34 5.72
C GLN A 442 8.73 -9.16 6.18
N SER A 443 9.80 -8.84 5.45
CA SER A 443 10.62 -7.64 5.68
C SER A 443 9.80 -6.37 5.48
N THR A 444 8.98 -6.28 4.43
CA THR A 444 8.06 -5.16 4.17
C THR A 444 7.09 -4.95 5.34
N ALA A 445 6.45 -6.04 5.79
CA ALA A 445 5.52 -6.00 6.91
C ALA A 445 6.23 -5.57 8.20
N SER A 446 7.40 -6.16 8.49
CA SER A 446 8.18 -5.80 9.67
C SER A 446 8.65 -4.35 9.61
N GLY A 447 8.97 -3.84 8.42
CA GLY A 447 9.35 -2.44 8.23
C GLY A 447 8.20 -1.48 8.47
N LEU A 448 6.98 -1.79 7.98
CA LEU A 448 5.81 -0.91 8.14
C LEU A 448 5.23 -0.86 9.56
N PHE A 449 5.44 -1.91 10.36
CA PHE A 449 4.82 -2.10 11.67
C PHE A 449 5.85 -2.24 12.82
N GLY A 450 7.11 -1.88 12.56
CA GLY A 450 8.25 -2.10 13.46
C GLY A 450 8.75 -0.87 14.19
#